data_AF-A0A4Q8R9C1-F1
#
_entry.id   AF-A0A4Q8R9C1-F1
#
_cell.length_a   1.000
_cell.length_b   1.000
_cell.length_c   1.000
_cell.angle_alpha   90.00
_cell.angle_beta   90.00
_cell.angle_gamma   90.00
#
_symmetry.space_group_name_H-M   'P 1'
#
loop_
_entity.id
_entity.type
_entity.pdbx_description
1 polymer ?
#
loop_
_entity_poly.entity_id
_entity_poly.type
_entity_poly.pdbx_seq_one_letter_code
_entity_poly.pdbx_strand_id
1 'polypeptide(L)'
;NVHEKIDAPTWFLNGKDDVRSSHYMEDPATEFDIQGLELDWVGVCWDADFRSVNGKWQCYRFSGTRWQNVNDDNRKIYLANAYRVLLTRARQGMVIYVPAGDVIDATRPPSYYDGTAAFLSKCGLPLI
;
A
#
# COMPACT_ATOMS: atom_id res chain seq x y z
N ASN A 1 -16.69 -12.73 -5.52
CA ASN A 1 -15.74 -13.15 -6.58
C ASN A 1 -14.52 -13.74 -5.90
N VAL A 2 -14.30 -15.04 -6.14
CA VAL A 2 -13.06 -15.70 -5.75
C VAL A 2 -12.11 -15.43 -6.91
N HIS A 3 -11.19 -14.48 -6.74
CA HIS A 3 -10.04 -14.39 -7.64
C HIS A 3 -9.19 -15.65 -7.43
N GLU A 4 -8.71 -16.26 -8.52
CA GLU A 4 -7.80 -17.39 -8.41
C GLU A 4 -6.57 -16.98 -7.58
N LYS A 5 -6.10 -17.91 -6.74
CA LYS A 5 -4.96 -17.67 -5.87
C LYS A 5 -3.70 -17.56 -6.75
N ILE A 6 -3.03 -16.42 -6.69
CA ILE A 6 -1.82 -16.16 -7.47
C ILE A 6 -0.70 -17.09 -7.00
N ASP A 7 0.01 -17.69 -7.95
CA ASP A 7 1.26 -18.41 -7.68
C ASP A 7 2.43 -17.42 -7.61
N ALA A 8 2.93 -17.17 -6.40
CA ALA A 8 3.90 -16.10 -6.16
C ALA A 8 5.20 -16.21 -7.00
N PRO A 9 5.85 -17.39 -7.15
CA PRO A 9 7.01 -17.52 -8.03
C PRO A 9 6.68 -17.14 -9.48
N THR A 10 5.58 -17.63 -10.03
CA THR A 10 5.12 -17.27 -11.38
C THR A 10 4.91 -15.76 -11.51
N TRP A 11 4.25 -15.15 -10.51
CA TRP A 11 3.95 -13.71 -10.53
C TRP A 11 5.19 -12.82 -10.43
N PHE A 12 6.15 -13.16 -9.57
CA PHE A 12 7.36 -12.36 -9.36
C PHE A 12 8.48 -12.65 -10.37
N LEU A 13 8.62 -13.87 -10.85
CA LEU A 13 9.80 -14.31 -11.62
C LEU A 13 9.55 -14.41 -13.13
N ASN A 14 8.31 -14.53 -13.59
CA ASN A 14 8.05 -14.65 -15.02
C ASN A 14 8.28 -13.33 -15.75
N GLY A 15 8.77 -13.43 -16.99
CA GLY A 15 9.01 -12.28 -17.84
C GLY A 15 7.75 -11.67 -18.43
N LYS A 16 7.92 -10.53 -19.10
CA LYS A 16 6.87 -9.71 -19.76
C LYS A 16 6.03 -10.40 -20.85
N ASP A 17 6.31 -11.66 -21.17
CA ASP A 17 5.54 -12.44 -22.15
C ASP A 17 4.48 -13.33 -21.47
N ASP A 18 4.49 -13.42 -20.14
CA ASP A 18 3.46 -14.12 -19.35
C ASP A 18 2.49 -13.11 -18.73
N VAL A 19 1.20 -13.23 -19.06
CA VAL A 19 0.12 -12.37 -18.53
C VAL A 19 -0.05 -12.47 -17.01
N ARG A 20 0.38 -13.59 -16.41
CA ARG A 20 0.35 -13.80 -14.96
C ARG A 20 1.53 -13.16 -14.24
N SER A 21 2.47 -12.59 -14.97
CA SER A 21 3.60 -11.85 -14.41
C SER A 21 3.15 -10.50 -13.84
N SER A 22 3.81 -10.07 -12.77
CA SER A 22 3.73 -8.72 -12.20
C SER A 22 4.00 -7.60 -13.21
N HIS A 23 4.60 -7.89 -14.37
CA HIS A 23 4.76 -6.94 -15.48
C HIS A 23 3.43 -6.43 -16.06
N TYR A 24 2.36 -7.24 -16.05
CA TYR A 24 1.05 -6.84 -16.60
C TYR A 24 0.11 -6.27 -15.54
N MET A 25 0.37 -6.54 -14.25
CA MET A 25 -0.47 -6.11 -13.11
C MET A 25 -1.97 -6.48 -13.26
N GLU A 26 -2.32 -7.50 -14.05
CA GLU A 26 -3.71 -7.93 -14.24
C GLU A 26 -4.29 -8.57 -12.97
N ASP A 27 -3.48 -9.37 -12.27
CA ASP A 27 -3.84 -10.01 -11.01
C ASP A 27 -3.07 -9.36 -9.84
N PRO A 28 -3.75 -8.71 -8.87
CA PRO A 28 -3.09 -8.15 -7.69
C PRO A 28 -2.82 -9.24 -6.65
N ALA A 29 -1.54 -9.41 -6.27
CA ALA A 29 -1.17 -10.24 -5.12
C ALA A 29 -1.58 -9.57 -3.81
N THR A 30 -2.22 -10.33 -2.90
CA THR A 30 -2.57 -9.84 -1.57
C THR A 30 -1.39 -9.91 -0.61
N GLU A 31 -1.48 -9.22 0.52
CA GLU A 31 -0.51 -9.32 1.62
C GLU A 31 -0.30 -10.75 2.12
N PHE A 32 -1.30 -11.63 1.96
CA PHE A 32 -1.22 -13.05 2.30
C PHE A 32 -0.44 -13.85 1.26
N ASP A 33 -0.60 -13.53 -0.02
CA ASP A 33 0.10 -14.22 -1.12
C ASP A 33 1.61 -13.96 -1.07
N ILE A 34 2.00 -12.80 -0.52
CA ILE A 34 3.41 -12.40 -0.38
C ILE A 34 4.00 -12.65 1.01
N GLN A 35 3.22 -13.22 1.93
CA GLN A 35 3.69 -13.48 3.29
C GLN A 35 4.75 -14.59 3.30
N GLY A 36 5.94 -14.29 3.84
CA GLY A 36 7.07 -15.22 3.84
C GLY A 36 7.94 -15.15 2.59
N LEU A 37 7.54 -14.36 1.59
CA LEU A 37 8.44 -13.98 0.50
C LEU A 37 9.35 -12.85 0.95
N GLU A 38 10.60 -12.93 0.54
CA GLU A 38 11.57 -11.85 0.71
C GLU A 38 12.04 -11.40 -0.66
N LEU A 39 11.88 -10.11 -0.93
CA LEU A 39 12.29 -9.49 -2.20
C LEU A 39 13.51 -8.61 -1.92
N ASP A 40 14.47 -8.59 -2.84
CA ASP A 40 15.67 -7.76 -2.66
C ASP A 40 15.30 -6.27 -2.53
N TRP A 41 14.44 -5.78 -3.42
CA TRP A 41 13.91 -4.42 -3.41
C TRP A 41 12.39 -4.42 -3.52
N VAL A 42 11.74 -3.50 -2.82
CA VAL A 42 10.27 -3.35 -2.83
C VAL A 42 9.88 -1.89 -3.01
N GLY A 43 8.88 -1.64 -3.86
CA GLY A 43 8.13 -0.39 -3.89
C GLY A 43 6.83 -0.53 -3.09
N VAL A 44 6.55 0.39 -2.18
CA VAL A 44 5.26 0.48 -1.46
C VAL A 44 4.56 1.76 -1.85
N CYS A 45 3.42 1.64 -2.52
CA CYS A 45 2.53 2.76 -2.79
C CYS A 45 1.57 2.94 -1.59
N TRP A 46 1.69 4.07 -0.90
CA TRP A 46 0.94 4.36 0.31
C TRP A 46 -0.23 5.30 -0.01
N ASP A 47 -1.46 4.82 0.16
CA ASP A 47 -2.66 5.60 -0.19
C ASP A 47 -3.37 6.19 1.06
N ALA A 48 -4.45 6.93 0.83
CA ALA A 48 -5.21 7.65 1.85
C ALA A 48 -6.07 6.77 2.77
N ASP A 49 -6.09 5.44 2.57
CA ASP A 49 -6.84 4.46 3.36
C ASP A 49 -6.23 4.27 4.76
N PHE A 50 -4.91 4.32 4.89
CA PHE A 50 -4.22 4.27 6.17
C PHE A 50 -3.32 5.50 6.32
N ARG A 51 -3.85 6.59 6.87
CA ARG A 51 -3.15 7.88 6.87
C ARG A 51 -2.91 8.46 8.26
N SER A 52 -1.84 9.21 8.39
CA SER A 52 -1.50 9.94 9.62
C SER A 52 -2.13 11.34 9.59
N VAL A 53 -3.07 11.58 10.50
CA VAL A 53 -3.73 12.88 10.67
C VAL A 53 -3.34 13.43 12.03
N ASN A 54 -2.64 14.57 12.06
CA ASN A 54 -2.13 15.19 13.29
C ASN A 54 -1.30 14.22 14.16
N GLY A 55 -0.49 13.36 13.52
CA GLY A 55 0.36 12.37 14.19
C GLY A 55 -0.39 11.13 14.70
N LYS A 56 -1.67 10.96 14.38
CA LYS A 56 -2.46 9.78 14.73
C LYS A 56 -2.86 9.03 13.46
N TRP A 57 -2.61 7.73 13.46
CA TRP A 57 -3.03 6.84 12.37
C TRP A 57 -4.54 6.64 12.38
N GLN A 58 -5.14 6.74 11.20
CA GLN A 58 -6.57 6.60 10.98
C GLN A 58 -6.82 5.69 9.78
N CYS A 59 -7.88 4.90 9.87
CA CYS A 59 -8.27 3.92 8.86
C CYS A 59 -9.52 4.39 8.13
N TYR A 60 -9.45 4.39 6.81
CA TYR A 60 -10.48 4.81 5.90
C TYR A 60 -10.71 3.75 4.82
N ARG A 61 -11.90 3.77 4.24
CA ARG A 61 -12.25 2.98 3.06
C ARG A 61 -12.86 3.90 2.03
N PHE A 62 -12.43 3.80 0.79
CA PHE A 62 -13.09 4.47 -0.32
C PHE A 62 -14.38 3.73 -0.69
N SER A 63 -15.50 4.43 -0.75
CA SER A 63 -16.80 3.87 -1.12
C SER A 63 -17.68 4.90 -1.81
N GLY A 64 -18.15 4.57 -3.01
CA GLY A 64 -18.79 5.52 -3.91
C GLY A 64 -17.79 6.56 -4.39
N THR A 65 -17.93 7.78 -3.91
CA THR A 65 -17.11 8.94 -4.30
C THR A 65 -16.35 9.56 -3.12
N ARG A 66 -16.32 8.90 -1.96
CA ARG A 66 -15.74 9.46 -0.74
C ARG A 66 -15.03 8.43 0.13
N TRP A 67 -14.07 8.92 0.90
CA TRP A 67 -13.48 8.19 2.01
C TRP A 67 -14.41 8.18 3.22
N GLN A 68 -14.55 7.02 3.84
CA GLN A 68 -15.37 6.81 5.04
C GLN A 68 -14.51 6.18 6.12
N ASN A 69 -14.72 6.56 7.39
CA ASN A 69 -14.01 5.94 8.51
C ASN A 69 -14.31 4.44 8.56
N VAL A 70 -13.27 3.63 8.76
CA VAL A 70 -13.44 2.22 9.13
C VAL A 70 -13.73 2.20 10.62
N ASN A 71 -14.98 1.93 11.00
CA ASN A 71 -15.37 1.91 12.42
C ASN A 71 -15.17 0.55 13.09
N ASP A 72 -15.21 -0.53 12.30
CA ASP A 72 -14.99 -1.90 12.78
C ASP A 72 -13.52 -2.11 13.18
N ASP A 73 -13.29 -2.51 14.44
CA ASP A 73 -11.93 -2.61 14.99
C ASP A 73 -11.12 -3.74 14.36
N ASN A 74 -11.76 -4.86 13.99
CA ASN A 74 -11.07 -5.96 13.31
C ASN A 74 -10.55 -5.50 11.94
N ARG A 75 -11.34 -4.73 11.19
CA ARG A 75 -10.90 -4.16 9.91
C ARG A 75 -9.79 -3.13 10.05
N LYS A 76 -9.78 -2.32 11.13
CA LYS A 76 -8.66 -1.41 11.42
C LYS A 76 -7.37 -2.19 11.67
N ILE A 77 -7.45 -3.22 12.51
CA ILE A 77 -6.32 -4.10 12.84
C ILE A 77 -5.80 -4.79 11.57
N TYR A 78 -6.72 -5.30 10.74
CA TYR A 78 -6.39 -5.90 9.46
C TYR A 78 -5.61 -4.95 8.55
N LEU A 79 -6.13 -3.72 8.35
CA LEU A 79 -5.49 -2.73 7.50
C LEU A 79 -4.09 -2.35 8.02
N ALA A 80 -3.95 -2.07 9.31
CA ALA A 80 -2.65 -1.77 9.91
C ALA A 80 -1.65 -2.94 9.75
N ASN A 81 -2.13 -4.18 9.85
CA ASN A 81 -1.31 -5.36 9.65
C ASN A 81 -0.89 -5.56 8.19
N ALA A 82 -1.74 -5.24 7.22
CA ALA A 82 -1.37 -5.28 5.81
C ALA A 82 -0.17 -4.37 5.53
N TYR A 83 -0.21 -3.12 5.99
CA TYR A 83 0.92 -2.19 5.91
C TYR A 83 2.16 -2.70 6.65
N ARG A 84 2.01 -3.28 7.85
CA ARG A 84 3.14 -3.90 8.58
C ARG A 84 3.79 -5.05 7.79
N VAL A 85 3.00 -5.88 7.12
CA VAL A 85 3.52 -6.97 6.27
C VAL A 85 4.26 -6.40 5.08
N LEU A 86 3.68 -5.44 4.35
CA LEU A 86 4.30 -4.78 3.20
C LEU A 86 5.65 -4.15 3.55
N LEU A 87 5.68 -3.40 4.66
CA LEU A 87 6.88 -2.69 5.15
C LEU A 87 8.02 -3.62 5.60
N THR A 88 7.78 -4.93 5.68
CA THR A 88 8.79 -5.93 6.09
C THR A 88 9.19 -6.89 4.95
N ARG A 89 8.77 -6.65 3.70
CA ARG A 89 9.08 -7.54 2.57
C ARG A 89 10.45 -7.33 1.93
N ALA A 90 11.06 -6.17 2.11
CA ALA A 90 12.34 -5.81 1.50
C ALA A 90 13.54 -6.34 2.29
N ARG A 91 14.53 -6.91 1.59
CA ARG A 91 15.82 -7.34 2.18
C ARG A 91 16.91 -6.29 2.09
N GLN A 92 17.06 -5.66 0.92
CA GLN A 92 18.15 -4.72 0.64
C GLN A 92 17.68 -3.27 0.74
N GLY A 93 16.49 -2.97 0.24
CA GLY A 93 15.97 -1.60 0.27
C GLY A 93 14.50 -1.49 -0.13
N MET A 94 13.90 -0.38 0.27
CA MET A 94 12.50 -0.08 0.02
C MET A 94 12.33 1.35 -0.45
N VAL A 95 11.50 1.55 -1.46
CA VAL A 95 11.00 2.87 -1.87
C VAL A 95 9.55 2.97 -1.41
N ILE A 96 9.23 3.98 -0.59
CA ILE A 96 7.86 4.28 -0.20
C ILE A 96 7.40 5.49 -1.00
N TYR A 97 6.40 5.28 -1.85
CA TYR A 97 5.77 6.34 -2.61
C TYR A 97 4.49 6.80 -1.90
N VAL A 98 4.46 8.06 -1.51
CA VAL A 98 3.26 8.75 -1.02
C VAL A 98 2.84 9.74 -2.11
N PRO A 99 1.63 9.61 -2.70
CA PRO A 99 1.16 10.54 -3.73
C PRO A 99 1.11 11.98 -3.24
N ALA A 100 1.43 12.93 -4.11
CA ALA A 100 1.00 14.31 -3.91
C ALA A 100 -0.52 14.38 -4.09
N GLY A 101 -1.22 14.94 -3.11
CA GLY A 101 -2.65 15.18 -3.26
C GLY A 101 -2.95 16.29 -4.27
N ASP A 102 -4.20 16.38 -4.68
CA ASP A 102 -4.70 17.33 -5.67
C ASP A 102 -5.84 18.16 -5.04
N VAL A 103 -5.67 19.49 -5.03
CA VAL A 103 -6.65 20.42 -4.43
C VAL A 103 -7.96 20.49 -5.20
N ILE A 104 -7.97 20.06 -6.47
CA ILE A 104 -9.15 20.06 -7.34
C ILE A 104 -9.91 18.72 -7.20
N ASP A 105 -9.21 17.66 -6.81
CA ASP A 105 -9.79 16.32 -6.65
C ASP A 105 -10.18 16.05 -5.20
N ALA A 106 -11.48 16.13 -4.92
CA ALA A 106 -12.05 15.88 -3.60
C ALA A 106 -11.80 14.47 -3.06
N THR A 107 -11.39 13.51 -3.90
CA THR A 107 -11.06 12.15 -3.46
C THR A 107 -9.62 12.01 -2.94
N ARG A 108 -8.73 12.96 -3.27
CA ARG A 108 -7.30 12.91 -2.91
C ARG A 108 -6.73 14.29 -2.50
N PRO A 109 -7.39 15.06 -1.61
CA PRO A 109 -6.85 16.33 -1.15
C PRO A 109 -5.44 16.16 -0.52
N PRO A 110 -4.55 17.15 -0.63
CA PRO A 110 -3.19 17.09 -0.04
C PRO A 110 -3.16 16.69 1.43
N SER A 111 -4.15 17.13 2.21
CA SER A 111 -4.30 16.81 3.63
C SER A 111 -4.40 15.30 3.95
N TYR A 112 -4.70 14.45 2.97
CA TYR A 112 -4.71 13.00 3.16
C TYR A 112 -3.32 12.37 3.09
N TYR A 113 -2.35 13.03 2.45
CA TYR A 113 -1.03 12.47 2.15
C TYR A 113 0.09 13.20 2.90
N ASP A 114 0.01 14.53 3.04
CA ASP A 114 1.06 15.37 3.62
C ASP A 114 1.44 14.94 5.04
N GLY A 115 0.45 14.58 5.87
CA GLY A 115 0.67 14.11 7.22
C GLY A 115 1.42 12.78 7.29
N THR A 116 1.12 11.86 6.37
CA THR A 116 1.82 10.57 6.22
C THR A 116 3.25 10.78 5.73
N ALA A 117 3.45 11.58 4.67
CA ALA A 117 4.78 11.91 4.15
C ALA A 117 5.66 12.58 5.23
N ALA A 118 5.10 13.54 5.97
CA ALA A 118 5.80 14.20 7.07
C ALA A 118 6.14 13.24 8.22
N PHE A 119 5.25 12.29 8.53
CA PHE A 119 5.53 11.26 9.53
C PHE A 119 6.71 10.37 9.09
N LEU A 120 6.68 9.87 7.85
CA LEU A 120 7.73 9.01 7.30
C LEU A 120 9.07 9.74 7.23
N SER A 121 9.09 11.00 6.80
CA SER A 121 10.30 11.83 6.81
C SER A 121 10.87 12.00 8.23
N LYS A 122 10.01 12.20 9.24
CA LYS A 122 10.42 12.27 10.66
C LYS A 122 10.98 10.95 11.19
N CYS A 123 10.64 9.81 10.59
CA CYS A 123 11.26 8.52 10.90
C CYS A 123 12.68 8.36 10.33
N GLY A 124 13.20 9.38 9.61
CA GLY A 124 14.55 9.36 9.04
C GLY A 124 14.62 8.83 7.61
N LEU A 125 13.48 8.66 6.93
CA LEU A 125 13.44 8.30 5.52
C LEU A 125 13.86 9.51 4.66
N PRO A 126 14.91 9.41 3.84
CA PRO A 126 15.31 10.47 2.94
C PRO A 126 14.25 10.66 1.85
N LEU A 127 13.94 11.90 1.52
CA LEU A 127 13.14 12.24 0.35
C LEU A 127 14.05 12.18 -0.88
N ILE A 128 13.61 11.46 -1.91
CA ILE A 128 14.34 11.20 -3.16
C ILE A 128 13.61 11.91 -4.31
#